data_AF-A0A1G0Z8F3-F1
#
_entry.id   AF-A0A1G0Z8F3-F1
#
_cell.length_a   1.000
_cell.length_b   1.000
_cell.length_c   1.000
_cell.angle_alpha   90.00
_cell.angle_beta   90.00
_cell.angle_gamma   90.00
#
_symmetry.space_group_name_H-M   'P 1'
#
loop_
_entity.id
_entity.type
_entity.pdbx_description
1 polymer ?
#
loop_
_entity_poly.entity_id
_entity_poly.type
_entity_poly.pdbx_seq_one_letter_code
_entity_poly.pdbx_strand_id
1 'polypeptide(L)'
;MELPSGEERLKYKCSLSVCPNPLCNCRELTLSMNLDKELSSADGPEKATVSFDVDGNKLNVGKTPTGDIPFARRILEHMDESDWKILWQTYYALKRGYAINTPIEDLDFDFNKIYGCDYGAVDGGKMICSDDVFPFSEKLLLEINGKTCVAMPMFCLALDCKCTDAALEIQTPEAHEFYLTVCIDYKKGVFSEYNNSQWHDKDLTKDMLASILLGVYPDLLERLQEKHRRLAKLYKISRAKYFKGGKNKNKWNPDAPFDSLGEPLEDNWNCNDSFDTLAETFIREKSKIGRNDPCPCGSGKKYKKCCLK
;
A
#
# COMPACT_ATOMS: atom_id res chain seq x y z
N MET A 1 17.51 -16.69 -13.98
CA MET A 1 18.25 -15.51 -14.46
C MET A 1 19.37 -16.00 -15.37
N GLU A 2 19.52 -15.41 -16.56
CA GLU A 2 20.67 -15.66 -17.45
C GLU A 2 21.56 -14.41 -17.41
N LEU A 3 22.85 -14.57 -17.07
CA LEU A 3 23.81 -13.47 -17.10
C LEU A 3 24.82 -13.71 -18.23
N PRO A 4 25.03 -12.73 -19.12
CA PRO A 4 26.02 -12.86 -20.18
C PRO A 4 27.44 -12.75 -19.60
N SER A 5 28.29 -13.70 -19.95
CA SER A 5 29.74 -13.64 -19.73
C SER A 5 30.45 -13.91 -21.07
N GLY A 6 30.27 -13.00 -22.04
CA GLY A 6 30.73 -13.23 -23.42
C GLY A 6 29.82 -14.21 -24.19
N GLU A 7 30.41 -15.22 -24.85
CA GLU A 7 29.66 -16.31 -25.53
C GLU A 7 29.04 -17.33 -24.55
N GLU A 8 29.37 -17.24 -23.26
CA GLU A 8 28.95 -18.20 -22.24
C GLU A 8 27.80 -17.64 -21.37
N ARG A 9 26.89 -18.53 -20.96
CA ARG A 9 25.70 -18.21 -20.15
C ARG A 9 25.75 -18.90 -18.80
N LEU A 10 25.59 -18.12 -17.73
CA LEU A 10 25.36 -18.64 -16.38
C LEU A 10 23.86 -18.74 -16.11
N LYS A 11 23.40 -19.90 -15.62
CA LYS A 11 22.01 -20.09 -15.20
C LYS A 11 21.95 -20.41 -13.71
N TYR A 12 21.06 -19.71 -13.01
CA TYR A 12 20.87 -19.87 -11.57
C TYR A 12 19.43 -20.28 -11.25
N LYS A 13 19.31 -21.17 -10.26
CA LYS A 13 18.06 -21.36 -9.50
C LYS A 13 17.97 -20.26 -8.46
N CYS A 14 16.94 -19.42 -8.59
CA CYS A 14 16.77 -18.21 -7.80
C CYS A 14 15.62 -18.35 -6.80
N SER A 15 15.76 -17.77 -5.61
CA SER A 15 14.67 -17.55 -4.67
C SER A 15 14.71 -16.13 -4.13
N LEU A 16 13.55 -15.50 -3.99
CA LEU A 16 13.39 -14.16 -3.44
C LEU A 16 12.84 -14.24 -2.01
N SER A 17 13.34 -13.37 -1.14
CA SER A 17 12.90 -13.29 0.26
C SER A 17 12.91 -11.84 0.74
N VAL A 18 12.07 -11.55 1.74
CA VAL A 18 11.91 -10.24 2.36
C VAL A 18 11.78 -10.37 3.88
N CYS A 19 11.91 -9.26 4.60
CA CYS A 19 11.67 -9.24 6.04
C CYS A 19 10.25 -9.77 6.39
N PRO A 20 10.15 -10.80 7.25
CA PRO A 20 8.87 -11.44 7.57
C PRO A 20 7.99 -10.62 8.51
N ASN A 21 8.54 -9.59 9.18
CA ASN A 21 7.73 -8.70 10.01
C ASN A 21 6.81 -7.87 9.10
N PRO A 22 5.48 -8.09 9.11
CA PRO A 22 4.57 -7.46 8.17
C PRO A 22 4.44 -5.95 8.33
N LEU A 23 4.88 -5.38 9.45
CA LEU A 23 4.83 -3.93 9.72
C LEU A 23 6.16 -3.23 9.36
N CYS A 24 7.20 -4.00 9.07
CA CYS A 24 8.52 -3.47 8.74
C CYS A 24 8.55 -2.96 7.29
N ASN A 25 8.88 -1.67 7.12
CA ASN A 25 9.03 -1.02 5.82
C ASN A 25 10.51 -0.88 5.39
N CYS A 26 11.31 -1.93 5.55
CA CYS A 26 12.75 -1.89 5.28
C CYS A 26 13.12 -1.74 3.80
N ARG A 27 12.15 -1.90 2.88
CA ARG A 27 12.33 -1.78 1.42
C ARG A 27 13.43 -2.72 0.88
N GLU A 28 13.67 -3.83 1.58
CA GLU A 28 14.75 -4.76 1.31
C GLU A 28 14.22 -6.08 0.73
N LEU A 29 14.79 -6.49 -0.40
CA LEU A 29 14.53 -7.77 -1.05
C LEU A 29 15.84 -8.50 -1.34
N THR A 30 15.92 -9.75 -0.89
CA THR A 30 17.10 -10.58 -1.03
C THR A 30 16.88 -11.66 -2.09
N LEU A 31 17.72 -11.63 -3.12
CA LEU A 31 17.86 -12.66 -4.16
C LEU A 31 18.94 -13.66 -3.75
N SER A 32 18.54 -14.91 -3.54
CA SER A 32 19.48 -16.03 -3.33
C SER A 32 19.57 -16.86 -4.61
N MET A 33 20.79 -17.18 -5.02
CA MET A 33 21.08 -17.87 -6.27
C MET A 33 21.96 -19.08 -6.01
N ASN A 34 21.62 -20.20 -6.64
CA ASN A 34 22.46 -21.40 -6.70
C ASN A 34 22.72 -21.73 -8.16
N LEU A 35 23.99 -21.88 -8.53
CA LEU A 35 24.39 -22.16 -9.91
C LEU A 35 23.80 -23.49 -10.37
N ASP A 36 23.12 -23.47 -11.52
CA ASP A 36 22.66 -24.68 -12.18
C ASP A 36 23.75 -25.18 -13.11
N LYS A 37 24.58 -26.10 -12.61
CA LYS A 37 25.75 -26.64 -13.34
C LYS A 37 25.36 -27.42 -14.59
N GLU A 38 24.14 -27.93 -14.69
CA GLU A 38 23.66 -28.67 -15.87
C GLU A 38 23.26 -27.74 -17.01
N LEU A 39 22.81 -26.51 -16.67
CA LEU A 39 22.30 -25.55 -17.65
C LEU A 39 23.25 -24.38 -17.92
N SER A 40 24.33 -24.27 -17.15
CA SER A 40 25.35 -23.24 -17.31
C SER A 40 26.45 -23.71 -18.26
N SER A 41 26.89 -22.81 -19.14
CA SER A 41 28.01 -23.06 -20.05
C SER A 41 29.31 -22.36 -19.62
N ALA A 42 29.29 -21.73 -18.44
CA ALA A 42 30.41 -21.01 -17.82
C ALA A 42 30.57 -21.43 -16.35
N ASP A 43 31.77 -21.23 -15.82
CA ASP A 43 32.04 -21.27 -14.38
C ASP A 43 31.65 -19.94 -13.73
N GLY A 44 30.90 -20.03 -12.64
CA GLY A 44 30.49 -18.88 -11.82
C GLY A 44 30.45 -19.23 -10.34
N PRO A 45 30.13 -18.27 -9.47
CA PRO A 45 29.93 -18.55 -8.05
C PRO A 45 28.90 -19.66 -7.85
N GLU A 46 29.25 -20.72 -7.12
CA GLU A 46 28.31 -21.82 -6.87
C GLU A 46 27.05 -21.34 -6.14
N LYS A 47 27.21 -20.35 -5.27
CA LYS A 47 26.13 -19.62 -4.60
C LYS A 47 26.45 -18.14 -4.59
N ALA A 48 25.41 -17.33 -4.67
CA ALA A 48 25.50 -15.89 -4.47
C ALA A 48 24.21 -15.36 -3.84
N THR A 49 24.35 -14.37 -2.98
CA THR A 49 23.24 -13.64 -2.37
C THR A 49 23.37 -12.16 -2.67
N VAL A 50 22.27 -11.56 -3.14
CA VAL A 50 22.21 -10.14 -3.50
C VAL A 50 21.04 -9.50 -2.77
N SER A 51 21.30 -8.38 -2.12
CA SER A 51 20.31 -7.63 -1.32
C SER A 51 20.03 -6.29 -2.01
N PHE A 52 18.77 -6.00 -2.31
CA PHE A 52 18.33 -4.82 -3.05
C PHE A 52 17.50 -3.90 -2.14
N ASP A 53 17.82 -2.61 -2.17
CA ASP A 53 16.89 -1.55 -1.81
C ASP A 53 16.00 -1.29 -3.02
N VAL A 54 14.78 -1.84 -2.96
CA VAL A 54 13.84 -1.83 -4.10
C VAL A 54 13.12 -0.50 -4.29
N ASP A 55 13.26 0.42 -3.35
CA ASP A 55 12.70 1.77 -3.43
C ASP A 55 13.75 2.75 -3.98
N GLY A 56 14.98 2.64 -3.46
CA GLY A 56 16.12 3.40 -3.97
C GLY A 56 16.71 2.88 -5.27
N ASN A 57 16.14 1.83 -5.87
CA ASN A 57 16.62 1.13 -7.07
C ASN A 57 18.13 0.88 -7.05
N LYS A 58 18.63 0.34 -5.92
CA LYS A 58 20.08 0.17 -5.70
C LYS A 58 20.43 -1.09 -4.92
N LEU A 59 21.69 -1.49 -5.04
CA LEU A 59 22.26 -2.58 -4.24
C LEU A 59 22.41 -2.15 -2.77
N ASN A 60 21.93 -2.97 -1.84
CA ASN A 60 22.23 -2.83 -0.43
C ASN A 60 23.56 -3.52 -0.09
N VAL A 61 24.65 -2.77 -0.23
CA VAL A 61 26.01 -3.25 0.02
C VAL A 61 26.20 -3.72 1.48
N GLY A 62 25.52 -3.08 2.44
CA GLY A 62 25.62 -3.43 3.86
C GLY A 62 24.92 -4.75 4.22
N LYS A 63 24.02 -5.24 3.37
CA LYS A 63 23.30 -6.51 3.54
C LYS A 63 23.76 -7.60 2.58
N THR A 64 24.46 -7.23 1.52
CA THR A 64 25.07 -8.17 0.57
C THR A 64 26.38 -8.74 1.14
N PRO A 65 26.58 -10.08 1.16
CA PRO A 65 27.85 -10.67 1.61
C PRO A 65 29.04 -10.10 0.85
N THR A 66 30.14 -9.79 1.55
CA THR A 66 31.27 -9.05 0.95
C THR A 66 31.86 -9.74 -0.28
N GLY A 67 31.92 -11.07 -0.28
CA GLY A 67 32.40 -11.87 -1.41
C GLY A 67 31.48 -11.83 -2.65
N ASP A 68 30.19 -11.54 -2.45
CA ASP A 68 29.20 -11.55 -3.53
C ASP A 68 29.03 -10.16 -4.17
N ILE A 69 29.52 -9.09 -3.53
CA ILE A 69 29.38 -7.71 -4.03
C ILE A 69 29.86 -7.55 -5.48
N PRO A 70 31.03 -8.08 -5.92
CA PRO A 70 31.45 -7.93 -7.30
C PRO A 70 30.48 -8.57 -8.30
N PHE A 71 29.91 -9.74 -7.94
CA PHE A 71 28.92 -10.42 -8.76
C PHE A 71 27.57 -9.69 -8.76
N ALA A 72 27.15 -9.18 -7.60
CA ALA A 72 25.96 -8.36 -7.44
C ALA A 72 25.98 -7.11 -8.31
N ARG A 73 27.15 -6.44 -8.42
CA ARG A 73 27.32 -5.28 -9.29
C ARG A 73 27.15 -5.63 -10.77
N ARG A 74 27.62 -6.80 -11.21
CA ARG A 74 27.40 -7.27 -12.59
C ARG A 74 25.94 -7.53 -12.89
N ILE A 75 25.17 -8.06 -11.93
CA ILE A 75 23.72 -8.21 -12.07
C ILE A 75 23.08 -6.83 -12.25
N LEU A 76 23.44 -5.89 -11.37
CA LEU A 76 22.91 -4.53 -11.41
C LEU A 76 23.19 -3.81 -12.74
N GLU A 77 24.37 -4.01 -13.33
CA GLU A 77 24.74 -3.45 -14.64
C GLU A 77 23.84 -3.92 -15.80
N HIS A 78 23.14 -5.04 -15.63
CA HIS A 78 22.25 -5.62 -16.63
C HIS A 78 20.77 -5.46 -16.29
N MET A 79 20.45 -4.82 -15.16
CA MET A 79 19.07 -4.55 -14.78
C MET A 79 18.57 -3.26 -15.44
N ASP A 80 17.32 -3.29 -15.89
CA ASP A 80 16.61 -2.10 -16.35
C ASP A 80 15.44 -1.72 -15.43
N GLU A 81 14.70 -0.68 -15.81
CA GLU A 81 13.54 -0.20 -15.04
C GLU A 81 12.45 -1.29 -14.86
N SER A 82 12.33 -2.21 -15.83
CA SER A 82 11.34 -3.29 -15.76
C SER A 82 11.73 -4.32 -14.71
N ASP A 83 13.03 -4.62 -14.56
CA ASP A 83 13.53 -5.49 -13.50
C ASP A 83 13.26 -4.91 -12.12
N TRP A 84 13.53 -3.62 -11.94
CA TRP A 84 13.23 -2.91 -10.68
C TRP A 84 11.75 -2.95 -10.33
N LYS A 85 10.89 -2.72 -11.32
CA LYS A 85 9.44 -2.82 -11.16
C LYS A 85 9.02 -4.22 -10.71
N ILE A 86 9.60 -5.28 -11.29
CA ILE A 86 9.34 -6.67 -10.89
C ILE A 86 9.80 -6.91 -9.44
N LEU A 87 10.99 -6.42 -9.06
CA LEU A 87 11.49 -6.56 -7.69
C LEU A 87 10.58 -5.85 -6.69
N TRP A 88 10.17 -4.62 -6.99
CA TRP A 88 9.24 -3.86 -6.15
C TRP A 88 7.89 -4.58 -5.99
N GLN A 89 7.29 -5.02 -7.11
CA GLN A 89 6.02 -5.76 -7.08
C GLN A 89 6.15 -7.06 -6.29
N THR A 90 7.27 -7.78 -6.44
CA THR A 90 7.53 -9.00 -5.70
C THR A 90 7.71 -8.72 -4.21
N TYR A 91 8.47 -7.69 -3.85
CA TYR A 91 8.62 -7.23 -2.47
C TYR A 91 7.25 -6.95 -1.85
N TYR A 92 6.44 -6.12 -2.51
CA TYR A 92 5.11 -5.75 -2.02
C TYR A 92 4.19 -6.97 -1.87
N ALA A 93 4.18 -7.87 -2.86
CA ALA A 93 3.36 -9.09 -2.82
C ALA A 93 3.74 -10.01 -1.66
N LEU A 94 5.05 -10.21 -1.42
CA LEU A 94 5.53 -11.01 -0.29
C LEU A 94 5.19 -10.35 1.05
N LYS A 95 5.41 -9.03 1.18
CA LYS A 95 5.05 -8.26 2.39
C LYS A 95 3.54 -8.29 2.68
N ARG A 96 2.70 -8.16 1.65
CA ARG A 96 1.25 -8.31 1.75
C ARG A 96 0.86 -9.71 2.20
N GLY A 97 1.54 -10.74 1.69
CA GLY A 97 1.39 -12.12 2.14
C GLY A 97 1.60 -12.28 3.65
N TYR A 98 2.68 -11.69 4.19
CA TYR A 98 2.89 -11.67 5.64
C TYR A 98 1.80 -10.87 6.37
N ALA A 99 1.40 -9.71 5.86
CA ALA A 99 0.40 -8.85 6.51
C ALA A 99 -0.99 -9.50 6.61
N ILE A 100 -1.38 -10.28 5.60
CA ILE A 100 -2.66 -11.01 5.59
C ILE A 100 -2.62 -12.20 6.55
N ASN A 101 -1.53 -12.98 6.52
CA ASN A 101 -1.46 -14.27 7.20
C ASN A 101 -0.98 -14.20 8.65
N THR A 102 -0.37 -13.10 9.08
CA THR A 102 0.09 -12.93 10.48
C THR A 102 -1.10 -12.60 11.37
N PRO A 103 -1.38 -13.41 12.43
CA PRO A 103 -2.38 -13.07 13.44
C PRO A 103 -2.08 -11.71 14.08
N ILE A 104 -3.12 -10.94 14.37
CA ILE A 104 -2.98 -9.59 14.97
C ILE A 104 -2.25 -9.65 16.33
N GLU A 105 -2.43 -10.74 17.07
CA GLU A 105 -1.80 -10.98 18.37
C GLU A 105 -0.28 -11.12 18.30
N ASP A 106 0.24 -11.54 17.16
CA ASP A 106 1.67 -11.75 16.95
C ASP A 106 2.37 -10.47 16.44
N LEU A 107 1.58 -9.42 16.18
CA LEU A 107 2.11 -8.14 15.72
C LEU A 107 2.63 -7.30 16.88
N ASP A 108 3.83 -6.75 16.68
CA ASP A 108 4.44 -5.85 17.64
C ASP A 108 4.55 -4.43 17.09
N PHE A 109 3.59 -3.58 17.48
CA PHE A 109 3.52 -2.19 17.06
C PHE A 109 3.32 -1.27 18.26
N ASP A 110 4.10 -0.20 18.34
CA ASP A 110 3.94 0.86 19.33
C ASP A 110 3.34 2.09 18.63
N PHE A 111 2.15 2.51 19.05
CA PHE A 111 1.44 3.63 18.43
C PHE A 111 2.14 4.98 18.67
N ASN A 112 3.05 5.07 19.64
CA ASN A 112 3.90 6.26 19.79
C ASN A 112 4.87 6.47 18.62
N LYS A 113 5.05 5.47 17.75
CA LYS A 113 5.86 5.59 16.53
C LYS A 113 5.14 6.34 15.41
N ILE A 114 3.82 6.53 15.52
CA ILE A 114 3.06 7.35 14.56
C ILE A 114 3.31 8.81 14.90
N TYR A 115 3.72 9.60 13.91
CA TYR A 115 4.04 11.00 14.11
C TYR A 115 2.88 11.79 14.75
N GLY A 116 3.20 12.59 15.76
CA GLY A 116 2.24 13.39 16.50
C GLY A 116 1.13 12.58 17.19
N CYS A 117 1.33 11.28 17.42
CA CYS A 117 0.36 10.39 18.05
C CYS A 117 0.95 9.79 19.32
N ASP A 118 0.24 9.93 20.43
CA ASP A 118 0.48 9.14 21.64
C ASP A 118 -0.82 8.42 22.04
N TYR A 119 -0.74 7.50 22.99
CA TYR A 119 -1.91 6.79 23.47
C TYR A 119 -3.00 7.72 24.04
N GLY A 120 -2.63 8.87 24.62
CA GLY A 120 -3.59 9.84 25.13
C GLY A 120 -4.37 10.53 24.00
N ALA A 121 -3.72 10.84 22.88
CA ALA A 121 -4.36 11.36 21.68
C ALA A 121 -5.31 10.34 21.06
N VAL A 122 -4.91 9.06 20.97
CA VAL A 122 -5.78 8.00 20.47
C VAL A 122 -7.00 7.81 21.39
N ASP A 123 -6.80 7.74 22.71
CA ASP A 123 -7.90 7.66 23.68
C ASP A 123 -8.79 8.91 23.65
N GLY A 124 -8.22 10.07 23.33
CA GLY A 124 -8.91 11.35 23.13
C GLY A 124 -9.68 11.45 21.80
N GLY A 125 -9.69 10.38 20.99
CA GLY A 125 -10.47 10.30 19.76
C GLY A 125 -9.72 10.70 18.49
N LYS A 126 -8.39 10.83 18.52
CA LYS A 126 -7.60 10.99 17.29
C LYS A 126 -7.88 9.81 16.36
N MET A 127 -8.30 10.11 15.13
CA MET A 127 -8.48 9.08 14.11
C MET A 127 -7.12 8.65 13.58
N ILE A 128 -6.94 7.35 13.43
CA ILE A 128 -5.68 6.74 13.00
C ILE A 128 -5.87 6.16 11.61
N CYS A 129 -5.01 6.57 10.70
CA CYS A 129 -4.96 6.01 9.36
C CYS A 129 -4.54 4.53 9.43
N SER A 130 -5.32 3.67 8.78
CA SER A 130 -5.02 2.24 8.72
C SER A 130 -3.69 1.95 8.02
N ASP A 131 -3.30 2.79 7.07
CA ASP A 131 -2.14 2.55 6.22
C ASP A 131 -0.82 2.94 6.92
N ASP A 132 -0.86 3.85 7.90
CA ASP A 132 0.29 4.18 8.75
C ASP A 132 0.72 2.99 9.63
N VAL A 133 -0.25 2.13 9.96
CA VAL A 133 -0.03 0.93 10.78
C VAL A 133 0.17 -0.30 9.91
N PHE A 134 -0.61 -0.44 8.83
CA PHE A 134 -0.56 -1.57 7.91
C PHE A 134 -0.15 -1.12 6.50
N PRO A 135 1.14 -0.83 6.26
CA PRO A 135 1.61 -0.22 5.02
C PRO A 135 1.35 -1.07 3.77
N PHE A 136 1.38 -2.40 3.91
CA PHE A 136 1.16 -3.36 2.83
C PHE A 136 -0.28 -3.90 2.77
N SER A 137 -1.22 -3.26 3.48
CA SER A 137 -2.63 -3.62 3.35
C SER A 137 -3.17 -3.27 1.95
N GLU A 138 -4.32 -3.82 1.60
CA GLU A 138 -4.98 -3.49 0.35
C GLU A 138 -5.35 -2.00 0.30
N LYS A 139 -4.94 -1.33 -0.78
CA LYS A 139 -5.24 0.07 -1.04
C LYS A 139 -6.61 0.21 -1.71
N LEU A 140 -7.35 1.25 -1.36
CA LEU A 140 -8.59 1.61 -2.04
C LEU A 140 -8.25 2.61 -3.14
N LEU A 141 -8.25 2.15 -4.38
CA LEU A 141 -7.93 2.95 -5.57
C LEU A 141 -9.20 3.34 -6.30
N LEU A 142 -9.28 4.60 -6.72
CA LEU A 142 -10.46 5.18 -7.35
C LEU A 142 -10.00 6.03 -8.53
N GLU A 143 -10.85 6.15 -9.54
CA GLU A 143 -10.67 7.14 -10.60
C GLU A 143 -11.67 8.28 -10.36
N ILE A 144 -11.16 9.50 -10.17
CA ILE A 144 -11.97 10.70 -9.96
C ILE A 144 -11.52 11.75 -10.96
N ASN A 145 -12.43 12.22 -11.81
CA ASN A 145 -12.16 13.24 -12.83
C ASN A 145 -10.93 12.90 -13.73
N GLY A 146 -10.76 11.62 -14.06
CA GLY A 146 -9.65 11.12 -14.89
C GLY A 146 -8.30 11.04 -14.17
N LYS A 147 -8.26 11.28 -12.85
CA LYS A 147 -7.09 11.09 -11.99
C LYS A 147 -7.23 9.82 -11.16
N THR A 148 -6.13 9.08 -11.03
CA THR A 148 -6.02 7.98 -10.08
C THR A 148 -5.86 8.55 -8.67
N CYS A 149 -6.73 8.13 -7.75
CA CYS A 149 -6.74 8.55 -6.36
C CYS A 149 -6.63 7.34 -5.44
N VAL A 150 -6.08 7.55 -4.25
CA VAL A 150 -6.00 6.59 -3.16
C VAL A 150 -6.87 7.07 -2.02
N ALA A 151 -7.80 6.24 -1.56
CA ALA A 151 -8.60 6.48 -0.37
C ALA A 151 -7.97 5.78 0.85
N MET A 152 -7.58 6.59 1.83
CA MET A 152 -6.91 6.20 3.06
C MET A 152 -7.91 6.26 4.22
N PRO A 153 -8.40 5.10 4.69
CA PRO A 153 -9.39 5.08 5.76
C PRO A 153 -8.74 5.29 7.12
N MET A 154 -9.27 6.23 7.87
CA MET A 154 -8.92 6.53 9.25
C MET A 154 -10.04 6.12 10.20
N PHE A 155 -9.68 5.65 11.39
CA PHE A 155 -10.62 5.13 12.38
C PHE A 155 -10.31 5.66 13.79
N CYS A 156 -11.35 5.95 14.57
CA CYS A 156 -11.18 6.21 16.00
C CYS A 156 -10.96 4.89 16.75
N LEU A 157 -9.94 4.83 17.61
CA LEU A 157 -9.58 3.61 18.37
C LEU A 157 -9.77 3.79 19.88
N ALA A 158 -10.35 4.91 20.31
CA ALA A 158 -10.61 5.19 21.71
C ALA A 158 -11.44 4.07 22.35
N LEU A 159 -10.98 3.56 23.50
CA LEU A 159 -11.53 2.34 24.11
C LEU A 159 -12.99 2.48 24.55
N ASP A 160 -13.41 3.69 24.92
CA ASP A 160 -14.77 3.99 25.37
C ASP A 160 -15.69 4.43 24.21
N CYS A 161 -15.14 4.57 23.00
CA CYS A 161 -15.90 4.98 21.83
C CYS A 161 -16.56 3.77 21.13
N LYS A 162 -17.78 3.98 20.64
CA LYS A 162 -18.55 2.98 19.88
C LYS A 162 -18.80 3.38 18.42
N CYS A 163 -18.15 4.46 17.96
CA CYS A 163 -18.36 4.96 16.62
C CYS A 163 -17.98 3.91 15.58
N THR A 164 -18.70 3.95 14.47
CA THR A 164 -18.47 3.10 13.30
C THR A 164 -18.14 3.96 12.09
N ASP A 165 -17.59 5.13 12.37
CA ASP A 165 -17.19 6.09 11.37
C ASP A 165 -15.81 5.73 10.84
N ALA A 166 -15.69 5.78 9.51
CA ALA A 166 -14.43 5.80 8.79
C ALA A 166 -14.33 7.15 8.09
N ALA A 167 -13.28 7.92 8.38
CA ALA A 167 -12.95 9.10 7.60
C ALA A 167 -12.01 8.66 6.47
N LEU A 168 -12.45 8.76 5.22
CA LEU A 168 -11.66 8.42 4.05
C LEU A 168 -11.01 9.70 3.55
N GLU A 169 -9.70 9.81 3.72
CA GLU A 169 -8.90 10.84 3.05
C GLU A 169 -8.53 10.35 1.66
N ILE A 170 -8.97 11.07 0.65
CA ILE A 170 -8.77 10.72 -0.75
C ILE A 170 -7.76 11.70 -1.34
N GLN A 171 -6.66 11.14 -1.83
CA GLN A 171 -5.55 11.92 -2.38
C GLN A 171 -5.05 11.37 -3.71
N THR A 172 -4.49 12.24 -4.53
CA THR A 172 -3.71 11.85 -5.71
C THR A 172 -2.31 11.39 -5.30
N PRO A 173 -1.68 10.46 -6.03
CA PRO A 173 -0.28 10.08 -5.85
C PRO A 173 0.68 11.26 -6.07
N GLU A 174 0.35 12.19 -6.97
CA GLU A 174 1.09 13.43 -7.10
C GLU A 174 0.77 14.33 -5.89
N ALA A 175 1.80 14.63 -5.10
CA ALA A 175 1.72 15.21 -3.78
C ALA A 175 0.74 16.41 -3.66
N HIS A 176 -0.18 16.28 -2.71
CA HIS A 176 -0.84 17.38 -2.01
C HIS A 176 -1.87 18.26 -2.75
N GLU A 177 -2.23 17.95 -4.01
CA GLU A 177 -3.13 18.82 -4.78
C GLU A 177 -4.63 18.57 -4.54
N PHE A 178 -5.02 17.35 -4.17
CA PHE A 178 -6.43 16.96 -4.07
C PHE A 178 -6.66 16.23 -2.75
N TYR A 179 -7.35 16.89 -1.80
CA TYR A 179 -7.73 16.27 -0.52
C TYR A 179 -9.24 16.35 -0.38
N LEU A 180 -9.91 15.22 -0.58
CA LEU A 180 -11.32 15.08 -0.24
C LEU A 180 -11.44 14.19 0.98
N THR A 181 -12.25 14.62 1.95
CA THR A 181 -12.55 13.80 3.12
C THR A 181 -14.04 13.50 3.14
N VAL A 182 -14.39 12.22 3.12
CA VAL A 182 -15.76 11.76 3.34
C VAL A 182 -15.81 10.87 4.57
N CYS A 183 -16.82 11.06 5.41
CA CYS A 183 -17.09 10.18 6.54
C CYS A 183 -18.15 9.16 6.17
N ILE A 184 -17.95 7.92 6.63
CA ILE A 184 -18.83 6.80 6.36
C ILE A 184 -19.11 6.08 7.68
N ASP A 185 -20.37 6.07 8.13
CA ASP A 185 -20.82 5.12 9.15
C ASP A 185 -20.97 3.76 8.48
N TYR A 186 -19.94 2.91 8.54
CA TYR A 186 -19.92 1.67 7.78
C TYR A 186 -20.94 0.63 8.27
N LYS A 187 -21.51 0.78 9.47
CA LYS A 187 -22.61 -0.10 9.93
C LYS A 187 -23.96 0.35 9.42
N LYS A 188 -24.16 1.66 9.24
CA LYS A 188 -25.42 2.21 8.73
C LYS A 188 -25.41 2.43 7.22
N GLY A 189 -24.23 2.41 6.58
CA GLY A 189 -24.07 2.77 5.18
C GLY A 189 -24.36 4.25 4.91
N VAL A 190 -24.13 5.12 5.90
CA VAL A 190 -24.45 6.56 5.80
C VAL A 190 -23.18 7.35 5.51
N PHE A 191 -23.22 8.15 4.45
CA PHE A 191 -22.14 9.04 4.04
C PHE A 191 -22.42 10.47 4.52
N SER A 192 -21.42 11.10 5.11
CA SER A 192 -21.46 12.47 5.61
C SER A 192 -20.21 13.25 5.20
N GLU A 193 -20.37 14.57 5.06
CA GLU A 193 -19.24 15.47 4.84
C GLU A 193 -18.44 15.62 6.13
N TYR A 194 -17.12 15.67 6.00
CA TYR A 194 -16.27 16.00 7.13
C TYR A 194 -16.20 17.53 7.25
N ASN A 195 -16.70 18.08 8.37
CA ASN A 195 -16.88 19.52 8.59
C ASN A 195 -15.59 20.37 8.51
N ASN A 196 -14.42 19.77 8.32
CA ASN A 196 -13.13 20.46 8.32
C ASN A 196 -12.25 20.21 7.08
N SER A 197 -12.77 19.51 6.06
CA SER A 197 -12.02 19.38 4.80
C SER A 197 -12.08 20.71 4.06
N GLN A 198 -10.93 21.18 3.58
CA GLN A 198 -10.92 22.19 2.53
C GLN A 198 -11.46 21.54 1.25
N TRP A 199 -12.78 21.47 1.13
CA TRP A 199 -13.48 20.88 0.00
C TRP A 199 -13.28 21.79 -1.21
N HIS A 200 -12.36 21.41 -2.09
CA HIS A 200 -11.95 22.27 -3.20
C HIS A 200 -12.65 21.98 -4.54
N ASP A 201 -13.31 20.82 -4.67
CA ASP A 201 -14.03 20.46 -5.91
C ASP A 201 -15.55 20.60 -5.75
N LYS A 202 -16.10 21.70 -6.31
CA LYS A 202 -17.55 21.98 -6.26
C LYS A 202 -18.38 21.06 -7.15
N ASP A 203 -17.76 20.36 -8.09
CA ASP A 203 -18.43 19.53 -9.09
C ASP A 203 -18.53 18.06 -8.64
N LEU A 204 -17.71 17.63 -7.68
CA LEU A 204 -17.83 16.33 -7.04
C LEU A 204 -18.63 16.47 -5.74
N THR A 205 -19.80 15.85 -5.64
CA THR A 205 -20.60 15.82 -4.40
C THR A 205 -20.32 14.57 -3.56
N LYS A 206 -20.69 14.58 -2.28
CA LYS A 206 -20.59 13.39 -1.42
C LYS A 206 -21.34 12.18 -1.99
N ASP A 207 -22.50 12.39 -2.62
CA ASP A 207 -23.35 11.32 -3.14
C ASP A 207 -22.76 10.72 -4.43
N MET A 208 -22.13 11.57 -5.25
CA MET A 208 -21.33 11.11 -6.40
C MET A 208 -20.13 10.29 -5.92
N LEU A 209 -19.41 10.78 -4.92
CA LEU A 209 -18.27 10.06 -4.35
C LEU A 209 -18.69 8.72 -3.73
N ALA A 210 -19.80 8.68 -2.99
CA ALA A 210 -20.38 7.46 -2.46
C ALA A 210 -20.72 6.47 -3.60
N SER A 211 -21.29 6.96 -4.70
CA SER A 211 -21.60 6.14 -5.87
C SER A 211 -20.35 5.57 -6.55
N ILE A 212 -19.28 6.37 -6.67
CA ILE A 212 -17.98 5.91 -7.21
C ILE A 212 -17.40 4.83 -6.29
N LEU A 213 -17.30 5.13 -4.99
CA LEU A 213 -16.76 4.24 -3.97
C LEU A 213 -17.47 2.87 -3.95
N LEU A 214 -18.80 2.87 -3.87
CA LEU A 214 -19.60 1.64 -3.86
C LEU A 214 -19.67 0.95 -5.22
N GLY A 215 -19.48 1.69 -6.32
CA GLY A 215 -19.38 1.14 -7.66
C GLY A 215 -18.07 0.36 -7.89
N VAL A 216 -16.96 0.88 -7.38
CA VAL A 216 -15.64 0.21 -7.44
C VAL A 216 -15.53 -0.88 -6.37
N TYR A 217 -16.04 -0.62 -5.17
CA TYR A 217 -15.98 -1.51 -4.02
C TYR A 217 -17.40 -1.78 -3.48
N PRO A 218 -18.14 -2.74 -4.07
CA PRO A 218 -19.46 -3.11 -3.57
C PRO A 218 -19.46 -3.61 -2.12
N ASP A 219 -18.32 -4.14 -1.66
CA ASP A 219 -18.05 -4.64 -0.31
C ASP A 219 -17.27 -3.63 0.56
N LEU A 220 -17.32 -2.33 0.21
CA LEU A 220 -16.58 -1.28 0.92
C LEU A 220 -16.89 -1.26 2.42
N LEU A 221 -18.14 -1.44 2.80
CA LEU A 221 -18.55 -1.35 4.20
C LEU A 221 -17.94 -2.48 5.02
N GLU A 222 -17.95 -3.71 4.50
CA GLU A 222 -17.29 -4.86 5.10
C GLU A 222 -15.78 -4.66 5.21
N ARG A 223 -15.15 -4.09 4.17
CA ARG A 223 -13.70 -3.77 4.17
C ARG A 223 -13.35 -2.77 5.26
N LEU A 224 -14.12 -1.69 5.38
CA LEU A 224 -13.90 -0.66 6.41
C LEU A 224 -14.11 -1.24 7.81
N GLN A 225 -15.15 -2.05 8.00
CA GLN A 225 -15.40 -2.75 9.25
C GLN A 225 -14.23 -3.66 9.64
N GLU A 226 -13.70 -4.44 8.70
CA GLU A 226 -12.58 -5.34 8.96
C GLU A 226 -11.27 -4.58 9.26
N LYS A 227 -10.98 -3.51 8.51
CA LYS A 227 -9.83 -2.64 8.79
C LYS A 227 -9.93 -2.02 10.18
N HIS A 228 -11.08 -1.46 10.55
CA HIS A 228 -11.31 -0.91 11.89
C HIS A 228 -11.12 -2.01 12.95
N ARG A 229 -11.75 -3.18 12.78
CA ARG A 229 -11.66 -4.29 13.75
C ARG A 229 -10.21 -4.72 13.99
N ARG A 230 -9.42 -4.90 12.93
CA ARG A 230 -8.00 -5.28 13.03
C ARG A 230 -7.19 -4.20 13.75
N LEU A 231 -7.38 -2.94 13.36
CA LEU A 231 -6.64 -1.81 13.94
C LEU A 231 -6.98 -1.59 15.41
N ALA A 232 -8.26 -1.63 15.79
CA ALA A 232 -8.70 -1.51 17.18
C ALA A 232 -8.22 -2.67 18.05
N LYS A 233 -8.16 -3.89 17.50
CA LYS A 233 -7.58 -5.04 18.21
C LYS A 233 -6.09 -4.86 18.45
N LEU A 234 -5.33 -4.45 17.44
CA LEU A 234 -3.90 -4.16 17.57
C LEU A 234 -3.64 -3.05 18.59
N TYR A 235 -4.45 -1.98 18.56
CA TYR A 235 -4.36 -0.89 19.53
C TYR A 235 -4.55 -1.37 20.97
N LYS A 236 -5.53 -2.23 21.25
CA LYS A 236 -5.75 -2.79 22.59
C LYS A 236 -4.53 -3.58 23.11
N ILE A 237 -3.95 -4.41 22.25
CA ILE A 237 -2.76 -5.22 22.58
C ILE A 237 -1.55 -4.32 22.81
N SER A 238 -1.31 -3.41 21.87
CA SER A 238 -0.23 -2.43 21.91
C SER A 238 -0.31 -1.57 23.17
N ARG A 239 -1.49 -1.02 23.46
CA ARG A 239 -1.75 -0.24 24.67
C ARG A 239 -1.45 -1.03 25.93
N ALA A 240 -1.97 -2.25 26.06
CA ALA A 240 -1.69 -3.09 27.23
C ALA A 240 -0.19 -3.35 27.45
N LYS A 241 0.59 -3.43 26.37
CA LYS A 241 2.04 -3.68 26.41
C LYS A 241 2.86 -2.41 26.68
N TYR A 242 2.56 -1.32 26.00
CA TYR A 242 3.41 -0.13 25.94
C TYR A 242 2.90 1.02 26.83
N PHE A 243 1.60 1.10 27.09
CA PHE A 243 1.05 2.12 27.97
C PHE A 243 1.30 1.76 29.44
N LYS A 244 2.42 2.24 29.97
CA LYS A 244 2.75 2.18 31.38
C LYS A 244 1.95 3.27 32.11
N GLY A 245 0.68 3.00 32.44
CA GLY A 245 -0.29 3.93 33.04
C GLY A 245 0.25 4.81 34.18
N GLY A 246 0.96 5.87 33.81
CA GLY A 246 1.65 6.74 34.74
C GLY A 246 0.71 7.85 35.17
N LYS A 247 0.70 8.13 36.47
CA LYS A 247 0.18 9.35 37.09
C LYS A 247 0.90 10.63 36.62
N ASN A 248 1.39 10.66 35.37
CA ASN A 248 1.96 11.83 34.75
C ASN A 248 1.01 12.33 33.67
N LYS A 249 0.36 13.44 34.01
CA LYS A 249 -0.16 14.42 33.08
C LYS A 249 1.00 14.92 32.22
N ASN A 250 1.46 14.13 31.25
CA ASN A 250 2.05 14.75 30.08
C ASN A 250 0.85 15.37 29.37
N LYS A 251 0.57 16.64 29.74
CA LYS A 251 -0.19 17.54 28.89
C LYS A 251 0.46 17.39 27.51
N TRP A 252 -0.25 16.77 26.59
CA TRP A 252 -0.03 17.05 25.19
C TRP A 252 0.07 18.58 25.07
N ASN A 253 1.26 19.05 24.72
CA ASN A 253 1.49 20.47 24.47
C ASN A 253 1.42 20.65 22.96
N PRO A 254 0.32 21.18 22.41
CA PRO A 254 0.20 21.46 20.98
C PRO A 254 1.33 22.38 20.47
N ASP A 255 1.94 23.15 21.38
CA ASP A 255 2.92 24.18 21.07
C ASP A 255 4.38 23.74 21.35
N ALA A 256 4.63 22.44 21.56
CA ALA A 256 5.99 21.95 21.73
C ALA A 256 6.80 22.20 20.43
N PRO A 257 7.93 22.92 20.47
CA PRO A 257 8.70 23.21 19.28
C PRO A 257 9.21 21.92 18.62
N PHE A 258 9.05 21.88 17.30
CA PHE A 258 9.32 20.81 16.34
C PHE A 258 10.70 20.10 16.49
N ASP A 259 11.64 20.71 17.20
CA ASP A 259 13.08 20.47 17.07
C ASP A 259 13.70 19.56 18.17
N SER A 260 12.88 18.84 18.93
CA SER A 260 13.36 17.99 20.06
C SER A 260 13.09 16.50 19.91
N LEU A 261 12.55 16.09 18.76
CA LEU A 261 12.47 14.69 18.36
C LEU A 261 13.47 14.52 17.21
N GLY A 262 14.35 13.51 17.32
CA GLY A 262 15.40 13.26 16.34
C GLY A 262 14.90 13.34 14.91
N GLU A 263 15.82 13.69 14.01
CA GLU A 263 15.56 14.10 12.62
C GLU A 263 14.30 13.48 12.03
N PRO A 264 13.45 14.29 11.36
CA PRO A 264 12.32 13.77 10.62
C PRO A 264 12.79 12.54 9.87
N LEU A 265 12.08 11.43 9.99
CA LEU A 265 12.12 10.46 8.90
C LEU A 265 11.75 11.30 7.69
N GLU A 266 12.75 11.73 6.91
CA GLU A 266 12.51 12.55 5.74
C GLU A 266 11.42 11.81 4.99
N ASP A 267 10.28 12.50 4.86
CA ASP A 267 9.10 12.05 4.15
C ASP A 267 9.48 11.87 2.68
N ASN A 268 10.18 10.77 2.42
CA ASN A 268 10.35 10.19 1.10
C ASN A 268 9.43 8.97 1.00
N TRP A 269 8.18 9.18 1.45
CA TRP A 269 7.04 8.49 0.87
C TRP A 269 6.87 9.06 -0.53
N ASN A 270 7.68 8.58 -1.49
CA ASN A 270 7.44 8.85 -2.88
C ASN A 270 6.20 8.06 -3.29
N CYS A 271 5.04 8.70 -3.23
CA CYS A 271 3.79 8.12 -3.69
C CYS A 271 3.76 7.92 -5.21
N ASN A 272 4.79 8.30 -5.98
CA ASN A 272 4.82 8.08 -7.42
C ASN A 272 5.30 6.69 -7.87
N ASP A 273 5.94 5.87 -7.04
CA ASP A 273 6.77 4.78 -7.62
C ASP A 273 6.07 3.43 -7.89
N SER A 274 4.74 3.33 -7.90
CA SER A 274 4.10 2.06 -8.35
C SER A 274 2.60 2.07 -8.65
N PHE A 275 2.00 3.21 -9.05
CA PHE A 275 0.55 3.23 -9.30
C PHE A 275 0.11 2.83 -10.71
N ASP A 276 1.04 2.49 -11.60
CA ASP A 276 0.73 2.16 -13.00
C ASP A 276 0.50 0.66 -13.28
N THR A 277 0.22 -0.17 -12.27
CA THR A 277 0.01 -1.64 -12.48
C THR A 277 -1.15 -2.30 -11.73
N LEU A 278 -2.24 -1.58 -11.45
CA LEU A 278 -3.53 -2.21 -11.14
C LEU A 278 -4.65 -1.87 -12.13
N ALA A 279 -4.34 -1.18 -13.22
CA ALA A 279 -5.19 -1.16 -14.40
C ALA A 279 -4.79 -2.33 -15.33
N GLU A 280 -5.15 -3.56 -14.97
CA GLU A 280 -5.30 -4.57 -16.02
C GLU A 280 -6.39 -4.05 -16.95
N THR A 281 -6.00 -3.64 -18.17
CA THR A 281 -6.98 -3.38 -19.22
C THR A 281 -7.71 -4.69 -19.47
N PHE A 282 -8.97 -4.77 -19.06
CA PHE A 282 -9.82 -5.91 -19.39
C PHE A 282 -9.85 -6.06 -20.91
N ILE A 283 -9.14 -7.07 -21.43
CA ILE A 283 -9.25 -7.48 -22.82
C ILE A 283 -10.65 -8.05 -22.98
N ARG A 284 -11.55 -7.27 -23.59
CA ARG A 284 -12.88 -7.79 -23.92
C ARG A 284 -12.68 -8.97 -24.88
N GLU A 285 -13.07 -10.17 -24.45
CA GLU A 285 -13.12 -11.35 -25.33
C GLU A 285 -13.99 -11.11 -26.58
N LYS A 286 -14.90 -10.13 -26.51
CA LYS A 286 -15.79 -9.73 -27.59
C LYS A 286 -15.46 -8.33 -28.07
N SER A 287 -15.49 -8.12 -29.39
CA SER A 287 -15.31 -6.81 -29.99
C SER A 287 -16.28 -5.79 -29.41
N LYS A 288 -15.83 -4.53 -29.29
CA LYS A 288 -16.66 -3.42 -28.85
C LYS A 288 -17.82 -3.26 -29.84
N ILE A 289 -19.03 -3.57 -29.40
CA ILE A 289 -20.26 -3.36 -30.20
C ILE A 289 -20.42 -1.86 -30.45
N GLY A 290 -20.41 -1.47 -31.72
CA GLY A 290 -20.61 -0.09 -32.15
C GLY A 290 -22.02 0.39 -31.85
N ARG A 291 -22.18 1.68 -31.54
CA ARG A 291 -23.51 2.29 -31.26
C ARG A 291 -24.54 2.02 -32.36
N ASN A 292 -24.10 1.84 -33.60
CA ASN A 292 -24.96 1.61 -34.76
C ASN A 292 -25.12 0.12 -35.15
N ASP A 293 -24.41 -0.80 -34.49
CA ASP A 293 -24.44 -2.23 -34.82
C ASP A 293 -25.76 -2.89 -34.39
N PRO A 294 -26.13 -4.04 -34.96
CA PRO A 294 -27.27 -4.83 -34.51
C PRO A 294 -27.16 -5.18 -33.03
N CYS A 295 -28.25 -4.99 -32.28
CA CYS A 295 -28.27 -5.28 -30.86
C CYS A 295 -28.22 -6.80 -30.61
N PRO A 296 -27.30 -7.31 -29.76
CA PRO A 296 -27.13 -8.74 -29.54
C PRO A 296 -28.30 -9.41 -28.78
N CYS A 297 -29.27 -8.63 -28.27
CA CYS A 297 -30.47 -9.19 -27.62
C CYS A 297 -31.52 -9.74 -28.61
N GLY A 298 -31.25 -9.74 -29.91
CA GLY A 298 -32.15 -10.27 -30.93
C GLY A 298 -33.32 -9.35 -31.31
N SER A 299 -33.33 -8.10 -30.84
CA SER A 299 -34.45 -7.16 -31.08
C SER A 299 -34.54 -6.62 -32.51
N GLY A 300 -33.53 -6.85 -33.35
CA GLY A 300 -33.42 -6.28 -34.70
C GLY A 300 -33.13 -4.77 -34.75
N LYS A 301 -32.97 -4.10 -33.60
CA LYS A 301 -32.68 -2.66 -33.51
C LYS A 301 -31.18 -2.38 -33.40
N LYS A 302 -30.74 -1.16 -33.75
CA LYS A 302 -29.36 -0.69 -33.48
C LYS A 302 -29.10 -0.62 -31.97
N TYR A 303 -27.88 -0.92 -31.53
CA TYR A 303 -27.51 -0.98 -30.11
C TYR A 303 -27.90 0.29 -29.33
N LYS A 304 -27.64 1.48 -29.90
CA LYS A 304 -28.03 2.81 -29.35
C LYS A 304 -29.52 3.07 -29.17
N LYS A 305 -30.39 2.27 -29.79
CA LYS A 305 -31.85 2.43 -29.72
C LYS A 305 -32.51 1.30 -28.92
N CYS A 306 -31.71 0.43 -28.31
CA CYS A 306 -32.19 -0.76 -27.62
C CYS A 306 -31.62 -0.87 -26.21
N CYS A 307 -30.39 -1.35 -26.07
CA CYS A 307 -29.77 -1.64 -24.77
C CYS A 307 -28.86 -0.52 -24.26
N LEU A 308 -28.47 0.41 -25.14
CA LEU A 308 -27.70 1.60 -24.78
C LEU A 308 -28.68 2.77 -24.65
N LYS A 309 -29.34 2.87 -23.49
CA LYS A 309 -30.15 4.05 -23.12
C LYS A 309 -29.25 5.13 -22.55
#